data_AF-A0A838Z1Q9-F1
#
_entry.id   AF-A0A838Z1Q9-F1
#
_cell.length_a   1.000
_cell.length_b   1.000
_cell.length_c   1.000
_cell.angle_alpha   90.00
_cell.angle_beta   90.00
_cell.angle_gamma   90.00
#
_symmetry.space_group_name_H-M   'P 1'
#
loop_
_entity.id
_entity.type
_entity.pdbx_description
1 polymer ?
#
loop_
_entity_poly.entity_id
_entity_poly.type
_entity_poly.pdbx_seq_one_letter_code
_entity_poly.pdbx_strand_id
1 'polypeptide(L)'
;MKVRIKIGVVSMGIAFLSIKSIQEPALFSVPSNFPGPGYHFEGNPITKAGVDLGKTLFYDALLSSYNTISCGSCHQQSAGFTQHGHMLSHGVNDRLSKRNAMPLFNLAWSSSFGWDGSVTQLDSFAVSPITNPAEMDESFENILEKLRTSTLYPDMFEKAFGSGEINSERLLKALSQFMITMVSANSKYDHYSRNEGVKFSEAESEGLNLFKQKCASCHSGELFTDFSFRNNGLIMSDDDKGRFEITKRETDKYKFKVPTLRNLTYSAPYMHDGRFTTLEEVLEHYSSKVVKSPSLDAKLENNGKAGIFLNTDEQQKIIAFLKTLDDENFIQNLSFSESTLVNEIPRKNIDAELRNFRITDVATRALFNKSIDLYLAIKSAIEIKNSLQVADLARTFIKTLNRIRITDTEPNGFFENYQQKLFIDARRIIEGENFFAHQLDYFDELSAHFYILIASFKVNDKVLYFNECLKSDTKWLSDSPNDASISANCNDIQTKTLK
;
A
#
# COMPACT_ATOMS: atom_id res chain seq x y z
N MET A 1 -14.18 -54.58 73.20
CA MET A 1 -12.74 -54.30 72.98
C MET A 1 -12.57 -53.79 71.56
N LYS A 2 -11.83 -52.68 71.37
CA LYS A 2 -11.63 -51.94 70.12
C LYS A 2 -11.09 -52.83 68.97
N VAL A 3 -11.53 -52.59 67.74
CA VAL A 3 -10.65 -52.61 66.56
C VAL A 3 -11.06 -51.44 65.66
N ARG A 4 -10.14 -50.48 65.45
CA ARG A 4 -10.30 -49.34 64.54
C ARG A 4 -9.84 -49.77 63.14
N ILE A 5 -10.70 -49.63 62.14
CA ILE A 5 -10.31 -49.72 60.72
C ILE A 5 -10.05 -48.29 60.24
N LYS A 6 -8.82 -47.99 59.81
CA LYS A 6 -8.48 -46.74 59.12
C LYS A 6 -8.81 -46.89 57.64
N ILE A 7 -9.80 -46.15 57.15
CA ILE A 7 -10.05 -45.98 55.71
C ILE A 7 -9.31 -44.70 55.30
N GLY A 8 -8.29 -44.84 54.45
CA GLY A 8 -7.59 -43.70 53.84
C GLY A 8 -8.43 -43.12 52.71
N VAL A 9 -8.74 -41.83 52.78
CA VAL A 9 -9.36 -41.07 51.69
C VAL A 9 -8.24 -40.47 50.85
N VAL A 10 -8.14 -40.85 49.58
CA VAL A 10 -7.24 -40.24 48.60
C VAL A 10 -7.92 -38.99 48.06
N SER A 11 -7.42 -37.82 48.45
CA SER A 11 -7.86 -36.52 47.92
C SER A 11 -7.12 -36.25 46.61
N MET A 12 -7.83 -36.35 45.48
CA MET A 12 -7.30 -36.00 44.17
C MET A 12 -7.44 -34.48 43.97
N GLY A 13 -6.35 -33.75 44.13
CA GLY A 13 -6.31 -32.30 43.91
C GLY A 13 -6.40 -31.97 42.42
N ILE A 14 -7.41 -31.21 42.02
CA ILE A 14 -7.51 -30.63 40.67
C ILE A 14 -6.61 -29.39 40.65
N ALA A 15 -5.50 -29.48 39.93
CA ALA A 15 -4.66 -28.33 39.64
C ALA A 15 -5.35 -27.45 38.59
N PHE A 16 -5.78 -26.25 39.00
CA PHE A 16 -6.19 -25.20 38.07
C PHE A 16 -4.95 -24.68 37.33
N LEU A 17 -4.74 -25.15 36.10
CA LEU A 17 -3.83 -24.52 35.15
C LEU A 17 -4.45 -23.18 34.73
N SER A 18 -3.94 -22.07 35.26
CA SER A 18 -4.23 -20.73 34.74
C SER A 18 -3.80 -20.66 33.28
N ILE A 19 -4.78 -20.68 32.38
CA ILE A 19 -4.58 -20.29 30.98
C ILE A 19 -4.23 -18.81 31.00
N LYS A 20 -2.95 -18.49 30.84
CA LYS A 20 -2.49 -17.13 30.56
C LYS A 20 -3.13 -16.74 29.22
N SER A 21 -4.10 -15.82 29.23
CA SER A 21 -4.65 -15.27 27.99
C SER A 21 -3.49 -14.67 27.21
N ILE A 22 -3.23 -15.17 26.01
CA ILE A 22 -2.31 -14.52 25.08
C ILE A 22 -3.02 -13.22 24.69
N GLN A 23 -2.57 -12.10 25.26
CA GLN A 23 -3.11 -10.79 24.93
C GLN A 23 -2.70 -10.45 23.51
N GLU A 24 -3.68 -10.21 22.63
CA GLU A 24 -3.38 -9.78 21.27
C GLU A 24 -2.57 -8.48 21.31
N PRO A 25 -1.58 -8.32 20.41
CA PRO A 25 -0.80 -7.09 20.33
C PRO A 25 -1.71 -5.89 20.09
N ALA A 26 -1.39 -4.76 20.70
CA ALA A 26 -2.14 -3.53 20.51
C ALA A 26 -2.09 -3.08 19.03
N LEU A 27 -3.24 -2.70 18.47
CA LEU A 27 -3.36 -2.23 17.08
C LEU A 27 -2.61 -0.91 16.84
N PHE A 28 -2.45 -0.10 17.90
CA PHE A 28 -1.67 1.12 17.90
C PHE A 28 -0.98 1.28 19.24
N SER A 29 0.27 1.73 19.21
CA SER A 29 1.01 2.13 20.39
C SER A 29 1.88 3.33 20.07
N VAL A 30 2.06 4.22 21.03
CA VAL A 30 2.99 5.34 20.92
C VAL A 30 4.39 4.79 21.23
N PRO A 31 5.34 4.81 20.28
CA PRO A 31 6.71 4.41 20.54
C PRO A 31 7.30 5.22 21.70
N SER A 32 8.10 4.61 22.56
CA SER A 32 8.61 5.28 23.77
C SER A 32 9.52 6.47 23.49
N ASN A 33 10.13 6.54 22.32
CA ASN A 33 10.89 7.71 21.86
C ASN A 33 10.02 8.78 21.19
N PHE A 34 8.78 8.49 20.77
CA PHE A 34 7.96 9.48 20.05
C PHE A 34 7.20 10.40 21.02
N PRO A 35 6.83 11.63 20.59
CA PRO A 35 5.93 12.47 21.37
C PRO A 35 4.52 11.88 21.40
N GLY A 36 3.63 12.47 22.20
CA GLY A 36 2.20 12.15 22.14
C GLY A 36 1.62 12.43 20.74
N PRO A 37 0.73 11.56 20.22
CA PRO A 37 0.07 11.77 18.93
C PRO A 37 -0.91 12.95 18.99
N GLY A 38 -1.12 13.60 17.85
CA GLY A 38 -2.10 14.69 17.67
C GLY A 38 -3.48 14.21 17.19
N TYR A 39 -3.64 12.93 16.89
CA TYR A 39 -4.90 12.36 16.40
C TYR A 39 -5.95 12.22 17.52
N HIS A 40 -7.21 12.53 17.19
CA HIS A 40 -8.34 12.51 18.12
C HIS A 40 -9.02 11.14 18.14
N PHE A 41 -8.46 10.17 18.88
CA PHE A 41 -8.97 8.79 18.93
C PHE A 41 -10.39 8.65 19.48
N GLU A 42 -10.90 9.60 20.26
CA GLU A 42 -12.26 9.55 20.81
C GLU A 42 -13.35 9.58 19.72
N GLY A 43 -13.11 10.28 18.60
CA GLY A 43 -14.07 10.40 17.50
C GLY A 43 -14.05 9.21 16.52
N ASN A 44 -12.98 8.41 16.54
CA ASN A 44 -12.79 7.25 15.70
C ASN A 44 -11.87 6.23 16.42
N PRO A 45 -12.39 5.52 17.43
CA PRO A 45 -11.60 4.57 18.19
C PRO A 45 -11.14 3.41 17.29
N ILE A 46 -9.88 3.01 17.45
CA ILE A 46 -9.30 1.92 16.66
C ILE A 46 -9.86 0.60 17.18
N THR A 47 -10.50 -0.15 16.29
CA THR A 47 -11.01 -1.50 16.57
C THR A 47 -10.42 -2.48 15.56
N LYS A 48 -10.30 -3.75 15.93
CA LYS A 48 -9.79 -4.76 14.99
C LYS A 48 -10.66 -4.84 13.73
N ALA A 49 -11.98 -4.86 13.89
CA ALA A 49 -12.91 -4.93 12.77
C ALA A 49 -12.85 -3.67 11.88
N GLY A 50 -12.70 -2.48 12.46
CA GLY A 50 -12.52 -1.24 11.69
C GLY A 50 -11.18 -1.17 10.95
N VAL A 51 -10.10 -1.67 11.55
CA VAL A 51 -8.79 -1.83 10.89
C VAL A 51 -8.89 -2.83 9.74
N ASP A 52 -9.51 -4.00 9.95
CA ASP A 52 -9.67 -5.03 8.93
C ASP A 52 -10.50 -4.49 7.74
N LEU A 53 -11.61 -3.79 8.00
CA LEU A 53 -12.41 -3.11 6.99
C LEU A 53 -11.59 -2.04 6.24
N GLY A 54 -10.91 -1.16 6.98
CA GLY A 54 -10.08 -0.11 6.41
C GLY A 54 -8.96 -0.65 5.52
N LYS A 55 -8.32 -1.73 5.95
CA LYS A 55 -7.28 -2.43 5.20
C LYS A 55 -7.81 -3.01 3.90
N THR A 56 -8.94 -3.71 3.95
CA THR A 56 -9.57 -4.23 2.73
C THR A 56 -9.91 -3.10 1.76
N LEU A 57 -10.54 -2.02 2.25
CA LEU A 57 -10.87 -0.85 1.43
C LEU A 57 -9.64 -0.15 0.84
N PHE A 58 -8.52 -0.09 1.58
CA PHE A 58 -7.28 0.55 1.13
C PHE A 58 -6.68 -0.12 -0.11
N TYR A 59 -6.81 -1.45 -0.19
CA TYR A 59 -6.30 -2.23 -1.32
C TYR A 59 -7.35 -2.51 -2.40
N ASP A 60 -8.64 -2.28 -2.14
CA ASP A 60 -9.70 -2.55 -3.09
C ASP A 60 -9.83 -1.44 -4.15
N ALA A 61 -9.62 -1.84 -5.42
CA ALA A 61 -9.76 -0.95 -6.56
C ALA A 61 -11.21 -0.50 -6.80
N LEU A 62 -12.21 -1.16 -6.21
CA LEU A 62 -13.65 -0.83 -6.27
C LEU A 62 -13.96 0.64 -5.94
N LEU A 63 -13.08 1.30 -5.18
CA LEU A 63 -13.19 2.71 -4.83
C LEU A 63 -12.86 3.69 -5.98
N SER A 64 -12.44 3.20 -7.15
CA SER A 64 -12.18 4.01 -8.35
C SER A 64 -13.24 3.82 -9.44
N SER A 65 -13.40 4.79 -10.34
CA SER A 65 -14.44 4.75 -11.40
C SER A 65 -14.45 3.47 -12.22
N TYR A 66 -13.27 3.00 -12.63
CA TYR A 66 -13.12 1.81 -13.47
C TYR A 66 -12.71 0.55 -12.69
N ASN A 67 -12.70 0.61 -11.35
CA ASN A 67 -12.27 -0.47 -10.48
C ASN A 67 -10.83 -0.97 -10.78
N THR A 68 -9.91 -0.05 -11.07
CA THR A 68 -8.52 -0.34 -11.49
C THR A 68 -7.44 0.28 -10.59
N ILE A 69 -7.78 1.26 -9.76
CA ILE A 69 -6.83 1.94 -8.86
C ILE A 69 -7.32 1.82 -7.42
N SER A 70 -6.43 1.38 -6.53
CA SER A 70 -6.61 1.38 -5.08
C SER A 70 -5.64 2.35 -4.41
N CYS A 71 -5.80 2.63 -3.11
CA CYS A 71 -4.80 3.41 -2.37
C CYS A 71 -3.44 2.70 -2.40
N GLY A 72 -3.44 1.36 -2.26
CA GLY A 72 -2.24 0.51 -2.33
C GLY A 72 -1.49 0.57 -3.68
N SER A 73 -2.16 0.92 -4.78
CA SER A 73 -1.50 1.12 -6.08
C SER A 73 -0.47 2.25 -6.07
N CYS A 74 -0.72 3.31 -5.29
CA CYS A 74 0.16 4.48 -5.18
C CYS A 74 0.90 4.54 -3.83
N HIS A 75 0.42 3.82 -2.83
CA HIS A 75 1.00 3.78 -1.49
C HIS A 75 1.41 2.33 -1.17
N GLN A 76 2.49 1.91 -1.82
CA GLN A 76 3.00 0.54 -1.78
C GLN A 76 3.79 0.30 -0.51
N GLN A 77 3.46 -0.77 0.21
CA GLN A 77 4.16 -1.10 1.47
C GLN A 77 5.67 -1.24 1.25
N SER A 78 6.09 -1.93 0.18
CA SER A 78 7.49 -2.14 -0.20
C SER A 78 8.26 -0.84 -0.44
N ALA A 79 7.55 0.24 -0.74
CA ALA A 79 8.08 1.58 -0.97
C ALA A 79 7.90 2.53 0.25
N GLY A 80 7.60 2.00 1.44
CA GLY A 80 7.31 2.84 2.61
C GLY A 80 5.98 3.59 2.48
N PHE A 81 5.00 2.99 1.80
CA PHE A 81 3.71 3.60 1.47
C PHE A 81 3.82 4.87 0.61
N THR A 82 4.85 4.94 -0.24
CA THR A 82 4.91 5.83 -1.42
C THR A 82 4.78 4.99 -2.70
N GLN A 83 5.11 5.57 -3.87
CA GLN A 83 5.15 4.86 -5.14
C GLN A 83 6.58 4.84 -5.68
N HIS A 84 7.28 3.72 -5.53
CA HIS A 84 8.68 3.65 -5.94
C HIS A 84 8.83 3.77 -7.46
N GLY A 85 9.83 4.53 -7.92
CA GLY A 85 10.18 4.63 -9.35
C GLY A 85 9.25 5.53 -10.18
N HIS A 86 8.21 6.10 -9.58
CA HIS A 86 7.29 7.01 -10.25
C HIS A 86 7.52 8.45 -9.79
N MET A 87 7.86 9.31 -10.73
CA MET A 87 7.96 10.75 -10.49
C MET A 87 6.62 11.31 -9.97
N LEU A 88 5.55 10.95 -10.67
CA LEU A 88 4.16 11.27 -10.36
C LEU A 88 3.33 9.98 -10.41
N SER A 89 2.34 9.87 -9.54
CA SER A 89 1.45 8.71 -9.51
C SER A 89 0.55 8.64 -10.74
N HIS A 90 0.21 7.42 -11.14
CA HIS A 90 -0.67 7.10 -12.27
C HIS A 90 -2.04 6.68 -11.75
N GLY A 91 -3.04 7.52 -11.97
CA GLY A 91 -4.43 7.23 -11.63
C GLY A 91 -5.18 6.49 -12.74
N VAL A 92 -6.51 6.57 -12.69
CA VAL A 92 -7.38 5.92 -13.67
C VAL A 92 -7.11 6.47 -15.07
N ASN A 93 -7.14 5.59 -16.06
CA ASN A 93 -6.76 5.88 -17.44
C ASN A 93 -5.33 6.43 -17.60
N ASP A 94 -4.41 6.04 -16.70
CA ASP A 94 -3.00 6.44 -16.74
C ASP A 94 -2.78 7.97 -16.63
N ARG A 95 -3.77 8.69 -16.09
CA ARG A 95 -3.65 10.12 -15.84
C ARG A 95 -2.61 10.36 -14.76
N LEU A 96 -1.69 11.29 -15.00
CA LEU A 96 -0.68 11.66 -14.03
C LEU A 96 -1.26 12.58 -12.97
N SER A 97 -1.04 12.22 -11.72
CA SER A 97 -1.23 13.12 -10.57
C SER A 97 -0.30 14.33 -10.67
N LYS A 98 -0.58 15.36 -9.88
CA LYS A 98 0.22 16.60 -9.87
C LYS A 98 1.52 16.47 -9.05
N ARG A 99 1.60 15.48 -8.15
CA ARG A 99 2.67 15.36 -7.17
C ARG A 99 3.05 13.90 -6.91
N ASN A 100 4.28 13.68 -6.47
CA ASN A 100 4.77 12.40 -5.98
C ASN A 100 3.97 11.96 -4.72
N ALA A 101 3.71 10.65 -4.59
CA ALA A 101 2.95 10.09 -3.48
C ALA A 101 3.69 10.24 -2.14
N MET A 102 3.06 10.91 -1.18
CA MET A 102 3.61 11.02 0.18
C MET A 102 3.47 9.72 0.97
N PRO A 103 4.37 9.46 1.94
CA PRO A 103 4.25 8.29 2.80
C PRO A 103 2.99 8.36 3.69
N LEU A 104 2.38 7.20 3.94
CA LEU A 104 1.19 7.07 4.80
C LEU A 104 1.47 6.44 6.18
N PHE A 105 2.72 6.46 6.62
CA PHE A 105 3.09 6.04 7.98
C PHE A 105 3.25 7.22 8.94
N ASN A 106 3.14 6.93 10.24
CA ASN A 106 3.27 7.91 11.33
C ASN A 106 2.28 9.09 11.20
N LEU A 107 1.09 8.85 10.63
CA LEU A 107 0.08 9.89 10.40
C LEU A 107 -0.55 10.42 11.69
N ALA A 108 -0.48 9.66 12.78
CA ALA A 108 -1.03 10.05 14.09
C ALA A 108 -0.41 11.34 14.68
N TRP A 109 0.78 11.72 14.21
CA TRP A 109 1.52 12.89 14.68
C TRP A 109 1.41 14.10 13.74
N SER A 110 0.69 13.96 12.63
CA SER A 110 0.52 15.01 11.63
C SER A 110 -0.83 15.72 11.80
N SER A 111 -0.83 17.06 11.76
CA SER A 111 -2.05 17.88 11.82
C SER A 111 -2.53 18.40 10.45
N SER A 112 -1.84 18.03 9.38
CA SER A 112 -2.22 18.39 8.00
C SER A 112 -1.69 17.36 7.00
N PHE A 113 -2.43 17.05 5.96
CA PHE A 113 -2.17 15.95 5.04
C PHE A 113 -2.01 16.45 3.60
N GLY A 114 -1.25 15.70 2.80
CA GLY A 114 -0.78 16.11 1.48
C GLY A 114 0.36 17.13 1.53
N TRP A 115 0.97 17.36 0.36
CA TRP A 115 2.13 18.24 0.19
C TRP A 115 1.82 19.72 0.47
N ASP A 116 0.59 20.16 0.25
CA ASP A 116 0.18 21.54 0.46
C ASP A 116 -0.56 21.77 1.78
N GLY A 117 -0.93 20.68 2.49
CA GLY A 117 -1.65 20.73 3.75
C GLY A 117 -3.08 21.23 3.62
N SER A 118 -3.75 20.94 2.50
CA SER A 118 -5.16 21.27 2.25
C SER A 118 -6.11 20.58 3.23
N VAL A 119 -5.79 19.35 3.63
CA VAL A 119 -6.62 18.57 4.56
C VAL A 119 -6.03 18.62 5.97
N THR A 120 -6.84 18.90 6.97
CA THR A 120 -6.42 19.01 8.39
C THR A 120 -6.91 17.87 9.28
N GLN A 121 -7.77 16.99 8.76
CA GLN A 121 -8.28 15.82 9.48
C GLN A 121 -8.02 14.56 8.67
N LEU A 122 -7.38 13.57 9.31
CA LEU A 122 -7.04 12.30 8.66
C LEU A 122 -8.31 11.59 8.16
N ASP A 123 -9.37 11.63 8.96
CA ASP A 123 -10.70 11.06 8.66
C ASP A 123 -11.38 11.70 7.45
N SER A 124 -10.85 12.79 6.89
CA SER A 124 -11.32 13.36 5.60
C SER A 124 -10.31 13.26 4.47
N PHE A 125 -9.10 12.73 4.76
CA PHE A 125 -7.99 12.78 3.80
C PHE A 125 -8.29 12.02 2.52
N ALA A 126 -8.91 10.84 2.61
CA ALA A 126 -9.24 10.00 1.45
C ALA A 126 -10.28 10.62 0.50
N VAL A 127 -11.00 11.69 0.90
CA VAL A 127 -11.89 12.42 -0.02
C VAL A 127 -11.10 12.98 -1.21
N SER A 128 -9.89 13.49 -0.96
CA SER A 128 -9.04 14.10 -1.99
C SER A 128 -8.65 13.10 -3.09
N PRO A 129 -8.01 11.96 -2.81
CA PRO A 129 -7.64 10.98 -3.84
C PRO A 129 -8.86 10.31 -4.50
N ILE A 130 -9.92 10.02 -3.74
CA ILE A 130 -11.13 9.37 -4.27
C ILE A 130 -11.77 10.23 -5.38
N THR A 131 -11.89 11.53 -5.14
CA THR A 131 -12.60 12.44 -6.04
C THR A 131 -11.73 13.08 -7.11
N ASN A 132 -10.40 12.94 -7.02
CA ASN A 132 -9.48 13.55 -7.97
C ASN A 132 -9.53 12.82 -9.33
N PRO A 133 -9.83 13.52 -10.45
CA PRO A 133 -9.89 12.92 -11.77
C PRO A 133 -8.57 12.34 -12.29
N ALA A 134 -7.44 12.74 -11.72
CA ALA A 134 -6.12 12.22 -12.04
C ALA A 134 -5.69 11.06 -11.12
N GLU A 135 -6.53 10.67 -10.16
CA GLU A 135 -6.23 9.61 -9.19
C GLU A 135 -7.29 8.50 -9.28
N MET A 136 -8.37 8.55 -8.49
CA MET A 136 -9.40 7.51 -8.48
C MET A 136 -10.69 7.88 -9.26
N ASP A 137 -10.85 9.18 -9.59
CA ASP A 137 -11.92 9.73 -10.46
C ASP A 137 -13.32 9.19 -10.14
N GLU A 138 -13.72 9.22 -8.86
CA GLU A 138 -14.96 8.59 -8.41
C GLU A 138 -15.80 9.48 -7.48
N SER A 139 -17.11 9.24 -7.49
CA SER A 139 -18.07 9.87 -6.59
C SER A 139 -18.40 8.98 -5.38
N PHE A 140 -18.62 9.60 -4.22
CA PHE A 140 -19.04 8.87 -3.03
C PHE A 140 -20.41 8.19 -3.21
N GLU A 141 -21.33 8.79 -3.96
CA GLU A 141 -22.64 8.18 -4.24
C GLU A 141 -22.47 6.81 -4.92
N ASN A 142 -21.65 6.75 -5.97
CA ASN A 142 -21.38 5.51 -6.69
C ASN A 142 -20.59 4.51 -5.85
N ILE A 143 -19.58 4.96 -5.09
CA ILE A 143 -18.85 4.09 -4.16
C ILE A 143 -19.80 3.43 -3.16
N LEU A 144 -20.67 4.22 -2.52
CA LEU A 144 -21.58 3.69 -1.52
C LEU A 144 -22.55 2.67 -2.14
N GLU A 145 -22.99 2.88 -3.38
CA GLU A 145 -23.79 1.89 -4.10
C GLU A 145 -22.99 0.60 -4.39
N LYS A 146 -21.75 0.71 -4.88
CA LYS A 146 -20.85 -0.44 -5.09
C LYS A 146 -20.62 -1.23 -3.80
N LEU A 147 -20.38 -0.54 -2.68
CA LEU A 147 -20.18 -1.16 -1.38
C LEU A 147 -21.44 -1.84 -0.83
N ARG A 148 -22.62 -1.24 -1.01
CA ARG A 148 -23.91 -1.82 -0.55
C ARG A 148 -24.34 -3.04 -1.34
N THR A 149 -24.02 -3.06 -2.63
CA THR A 149 -24.35 -4.17 -3.55
C THR A 149 -23.32 -5.30 -3.52
N SER A 150 -22.14 -5.06 -2.94
CA SER A 150 -21.13 -6.09 -2.71
C SER A 150 -21.60 -7.12 -1.67
N THR A 151 -21.26 -8.39 -1.89
CA THR A 151 -21.51 -9.46 -0.92
C THR A 151 -20.57 -9.38 0.29
N LEU A 152 -19.43 -8.70 0.16
CA LEU A 152 -18.37 -8.65 1.17
C LEU A 152 -18.59 -7.56 2.23
N TYR A 153 -18.91 -6.34 1.78
CA TYR A 153 -18.80 -5.15 2.63
C TYR A 153 -19.89 -5.00 3.70
N PRO A 154 -21.19 -5.32 3.47
CA PRO A 154 -22.23 -5.17 4.49
C PRO A 154 -21.87 -5.83 5.83
N ASP A 155 -21.36 -7.06 5.80
CA ASP A 155 -20.93 -7.79 7.00
C ASP A 155 -19.70 -7.17 7.66
N MET A 156 -18.75 -6.63 6.88
CA MET A 156 -17.58 -5.94 7.43
C MET A 156 -17.95 -4.62 8.11
N PHE A 157 -18.88 -3.85 7.54
CA PHE A 157 -19.41 -2.63 8.17
C PHE A 157 -20.19 -2.93 9.45
N GLU A 158 -21.03 -3.97 9.46
CA GLU A 158 -21.72 -4.43 10.67
C GLU A 158 -20.72 -4.80 11.77
N LYS A 159 -19.67 -5.56 11.45
CA LYS A 159 -18.62 -5.91 12.43
C LYS A 159 -17.84 -4.69 12.94
N ALA A 160 -17.55 -3.73 12.06
CA ALA A 160 -16.74 -2.55 12.39
C ALA A 160 -17.50 -1.50 13.22
N PHE A 161 -18.81 -1.32 12.95
CA PHE A 161 -19.60 -0.22 13.50
C PHE A 161 -20.84 -0.66 14.29
N GLY A 162 -21.07 -1.97 14.43
CA GLY A 162 -22.26 -2.54 15.08
C GLY A 162 -23.57 -2.26 14.33
N SER A 163 -23.45 -1.98 13.04
CA SER A 163 -24.56 -1.64 12.16
C SER A 163 -24.16 -1.78 10.69
N GLY A 164 -25.01 -2.40 9.87
CA GLY A 164 -24.80 -2.61 8.44
C GLY A 164 -25.01 -1.35 7.58
N GLU A 165 -25.25 -0.20 8.21
CA GLU A 165 -25.30 1.07 7.49
C GLU A 165 -23.94 1.40 6.87
N ILE A 166 -23.94 1.57 5.55
CA ILE A 166 -22.78 1.99 4.75
C ILE A 166 -22.98 3.43 4.32
N ASN A 167 -22.14 4.33 4.82
CA ASN A 167 -22.14 5.77 4.53
C ASN A 167 -20.70 6.31 4.44
N SER A 168 -20.54 7.54 3.93
CA SER A 168 -19.21 8.14 3.70
C SER A 168 -18.40 8.29 4.99
N GLU A 169 -19.04 8.61 6.12
CA GLU A 169 -18.35 8.77 7.39
C GLU A 169 -17.68 7.46 7.84
N ARG A 170 -18.42 6.35 7.81
CA ARG A 170 -17.91 5.03 8.21
C ARG A 170 -16.84 4.52 7.26
N LEU A 171 -17.01 4.75 5.95
CA LEU A 171 -15.98 4.45 4.94
C LEU A 171 -14.66 5.16 5.26
N LEU A 172 -14.72 6.48 5.47
CA LEU A 172 -13.52 7.28 5.72
C LEU A 172 -12.89 6.99 7.09
N LYS A 173 -13.71 6.73 8.12
CA LYS A 173 -13.24 6.32 9.45
C LYS A 173 -12.55 4.97 9.41
N ALA A 174 -13.08 3.99 8.68
CA ALA A 174 -12.44 2.68 8.53
C ALA A 174 -11.06 2.81 7.87
N LEU A 175 -10.97 3.53 6.73
CA LEU A 175 -9.69 3.82 6.08
C LEU A 175 -8.69 4.45 7.06
N SER A 176 -9.13 5.40 7.88
CA SER A 176 -8.28 6.08 8.85
C SER A 176 -7.84 5.18 10.01
N GLN A 177 -8.71 4.28 10.47
CA GLN A 177 -8.34 3.26 11.45
C GLN A 177 -7.24 2.34 10.91
N PHE A 178 -7.22 1.99 9.62
CA PHE A 178 -6.09 1.26 9.06
C PHE A 178 -4.84 2.13 8.95
N MET A 179 -4.96 3.33 8.37
CA MET A 179 -3.82 4.23 8.14
C MET A 179 -3.10 4.65 9.42
N ILE A 180 -3.83 4.81 10.53
CA ILE A 180 -3.23 5.19 11.82
C ILE A 180 -2.37 4.08 12.43
N THR A 181 -2.62 2.80 12.07
CA THR A 181 -1.84 1.66 12.59
C THR A 181 -0.45 1.55 11.97
N MET A 182 -0.23 2.22 10.82
CA MET A 182 1.04 2.22 10.11
C MET A 182 2.07 3.09 10.84
N VAL A 183 2.71 2.52 11.88
CA VAL A 183 3.73 3.19 12.68
C VAL A 183 5.11 2.60 12.35
N SER A 184 6.00 3.45 11.83
CA SER A 184 7.41 3.11 11.58
C SER A 184 8.27 3.74 12.67
N ALA A 185 8.82 2.89 13.54
CA ALA A 185 9.53 3.29 14.76
C ALA A 185 10.51 2.22 15.29
N ASN A 186 10.90 1.26 14.44
CA ASN A 186 11.82 0.19 14.77
C ASN A 186 13.06 0.16 13.85
N SER A 187 13.46 1.33 13.36
CA SER A 187 14.70 1.51 12.58
C SER A 187 15.95 1.35 13.46
N LYS A 188 17.13 1.25 12.83
CA LYS A 188 18.41 1.25 13.56
C LYS A 188 18.58 2.51 14.42
N TYR A 189 18.13 3.67 13.93
CA TYR A 189 18.13 4.92 14.69
C TYR A 189 17.21 4.84 15.92
N ASP A 190 16.05 4.21 15.80
CA ASP A 190 15.12 4.09 16.92
C ASP A 190 15.71 3.26 18.07
N HIS A 191 16.35 2.13 17.73
CA HIS A 191 17.09 1.33 18.71
C HIS A 191 18.24 2.13 19.35
N TYR A 192 18.96 2.94 18.55
CA TYR A 192 20.01 3.83 19.06
C TYR A 192 19.45 4.90 20.01
N SER A 193 18.37 5.59 19.62
CA SER A 193 17.70 6.65 20.38
C SER A 193 17.19 6.13 21.74
N ARG A 194 16.69 4.89 21.78
CA ARG A 194 16.23 4.22 22.99
C ARG A 194 17.33 3.52 23.80
N ASN A 195 18.59 3.61 23.39
CA ASN A 195 19.74 2.94 24.02
C ASN A 195 19.61 1.39 24.08
N GLU A 196 19.03 0.77 23.05
CA GLU A 196 18.75 -0.67 22.96
C GLU A 196 19.96 -1.50 22.46
N GLY A 197 21.17 -1.07 22.81
CA GLY A 197 22.41 -1.81 22.53
C GLY A 197 22.95 -1.71 21.10
N VAL A 198 22.30 -0.95 20.21
CA VAL A 198 22.80 -0.68 18.86
C VAL A 198 23.91 0.38 18.90
N LYS A 199 24.97 0.15 18.13
CA LYS A 199 26.06 1.12 17.92
C LYS A 199 26.06 1.59 16.48
N PHE A 200 26.23 2.90 16.31
CA PHE A 200 26.51 3.50 15.01
C PHE A 200 27.98 3.28 14.66
N SER A 201 28.24 3.11 13.36
CA SER A 201 29.57 3.27 12.79
C SER A 201 30.05 4.72 12.95
N GLU A 202 31.34 4.95 12.68
CA GLU A 202 31.92 6.29 12.68
C GLU A 202 31.19 7.20 11.66
N ALA A 203 30.96 6.71 10.44
CA ALA A 203 30.26 7.45 9.39
C ALA A 203 28.81 7.80 9.77
N GLU A 204 28.06 6.87 10.38
CA GLU A 204 26.70 7.12 10.86
C GLU A 204 26.66 8.14 12.01
N SER A 205 27.64 8.07 12.92
CA SER A 205 27.76 8.98 14.06
C SER A 205 28.11 10.41 13.62
N GLU A 206 29.08 10.54 12.72
CA GLU A 206 29.42 11.82 12.10
C GLU A 206 28.28 12.36 11.25
N GLY A 207 27.60 11.48 10.50
CA GLY A 207 26.40 11.78 9.73
C GLY A 207 25.27 12.36 10.59
N LEU A 208 24.99 11.76 11.74
CA LEU A 208 24.01 12.27 12.71
C LEU A 208 24.40 13.67 13.21
N ASN A 209 25.68 13.90 13.50
CA ASN A 209 26.16 15.21 13.95
C ASN A 209 26.02 16.27 12.85
N LEU A 210 26.40 15.96 11.61
CA LEU A 210 26.21 16.83 10.45
C LEU A 210 24.72 17.12 10.21
N PHE A 211 23.87 16.09 10.28
CA PHE A 211 22.43 16.22 10.15
C PHE A 211 21.84 17.17 11.20
N LYS A 212 22.21 17.01 12.47
CA LYS A 212 21.78 17.89 13.56
C LYS A 212 22.16 19.36 13.32
N GLN A 213 23.36 19.59 12.78
CA GLN A 213 23.86 20.94 12.53
C GLN A 213 23.19 21.60 11.31
N LYS A 214 22.92 20.81 10.25
CA LYS A 214 22.59 21.35 8.93
C LYS A 214 21.14 21.13 8.49
N CYS A 215 20.47 20.08 8.96
CA CYS A 215 19.18 19.62 8.43
C CYS A 215 18.06 19.66 9.48
N ALA A 216 18.40 19.39 10.75
CA ALA A 216 17.42 19.20 11.83
C ALA A 216 16.60 20.45 12.19
N SER A 217 16.94 21.61 11.65
CA SER A 217 16.18 22.84 11.85
C SER A 217 14.83 22.87 11.09
N CYS A 218 14.64 21.96 10.13
CA CYS A 218 13.37 21.67 9.45
C CYS A 218 12.98 20.19 9.68
N HIS A 219 13.94 19.27 9.58
CA HIS A 219 13.72 17.85 9.80
C HIS A 219 13.99 17.46 11.26
N SER A 220 13.14 17.96 12.15
CA SER A 220 13.38 17.92 13.59
C SER A 220 12.76 16.72 14.32
N GLY A 221 13.25 16.47 15.53
CA GLY A 221 12.68 15.48 16.44
C GLY A 221 12.74 14.05 15.92
N GLU A 222 12.01 13.16 16.59
CA GLU A 222 12.06 11.72 16.30
C GLU A 222 11.30 11.35 15.02
N LEU A 223 10.42 12.22 14.52
CA LEU A 223 9.72 12.03 13.26
C LEU A 223 10.48 12.60 12.06
N PHE A 224 11.62 13.26 12.28
CA PHE A 224 12.44 13.89 11.23
C PHE A 224 11.66 14.87 10.35
N THR A 225 10.72 15.59 10.97
CA THR A 225 9.92 16.65 10.36
C THR A 225 9.38 17.56 11.46
N ASP A 226 9.30 18.85 11.17
CA ASP A 226 8.58 19.83 11.99
C ASP A 226 7.13 20.07 11.52
N PHE A 227 6.70 19.33 10.48
CA PHE A 227 5.40 19.45 9.81
C PHE A 227 5.07 20.83 9.23
N SER A 228 6.05 21.74 9.18
CA SER A 228 5.87 23.08 8.63
C SER A 228 5.83 23.07 7.10
N PHE A 229 5.55 24.22 6.50
CA PHE A 229 5.56 24.41 5.05
C PHE A 229 6.69 25.36 4.67
N ARG A 230 7.56 24.94 3.76
CA ARG A 230 8.77 25.66 3.40
C ARG A 230 9.00 25.61 1.89
N ASN A 231 9.67 26.63 1.38
CA ASN A 231 10.16 26.64 0.01
C ASN A 231 11.65 26.25 0.06
N ASN A 232 11.99 25.10 -0.51
CA ASN A 232 13.34 24.57 -0.53
C ASN A 232 14.18 25.03 -1.74
N GLY A 233 13.68 26.01 -2.50
CA GLY A 233 14.37 26.61 -3.64
C GLY A 233 14.48 25.72 -4.86
N LEU A 234 13.55 24.77 -5.06
CA LEU A 234 13.44 24.07 -6.33
C LEU A 234 13.13 25.04 -7.47
N ILE A 235 13.48 24.65 -8.71
CA ILE A 235 13.04 25.37 -9.91
C ILE A 235 11.51 25.37 -9.90
N MET A 236 10.95 26.58 -9.93
CA MET A 236 9.52 26.85 -9.83
C MET A 236 8.78 26.42 -11.10
N SER A 237 7.60 25.85 -10.92
CA SER A 237 6.65 25.57 -12.00
C SER A 237 5.40 26.41 -11.81
N ASP A 238 4.87 27.01 -12.87
CA ASP A 238 3.59 27.73 -12.80
C ASP A 238 2.39 26.81 -12.61
N ASP A 239 2.57 25.50 -12.88
CA ASP A 239 1.54 24.48 -12.75
C ASP A 239 1.30 24.05 -11.30
N ASP A 240 2.29 24.19 -10.41
CA ASP A 240 2.17 23.89 -8.98
C ASP A 240 2.77 24.99 -8.10
N LYS A 241 1.89 25.81 -7.52
CA LYS A 241 2.28 26.90 -6.60
C LYS A 241 2.28 26.45 -5.13
N GLY A 242 2.14 25.14 -4.87
CA GLY A 242 2.15 24.55 -3.54
C GLY A 242 1.03 25.10 -2.66
N ARG A 243 1.37 25.40 -1.40
CA ARG A 243 0.42 25.90 -0.40
C ARG A 243 -0.29 27.21 -0.77
N PHE A 244 0.25 28.01 -1.69
CA PHE A 244 -0.44 29.19 -2.22
C PHE A 244 -1.79 28.84 -2.87
N GLU A 245 -1.93 27.67 -3.47
CA GLU A 245 -3.18 27.30 -4.15
C GLU A 245 -4.39 27.25 -3.21
N ILE A 246 -4.14 26.98 -1.93
CA ILE A 246 -5.17 26.97 -0.87
C ILE A 246 -5.24 28.33 -0.20
N THR A 247 -4.10 28.86 0.25
CA THR A 247 -4.06 30.04 1.15
C THR A 247 -4.20 31.37 0.42
N LYS A 248 -3.86 31.40 -0.88
CA LYS A 248 -3.75 32.61 -1.71
C LYS A 248 -2.82 33.70 -1.16
N ARG A 249 -1.94 33.35 -0.21
CA ARG A 249 -0.95 34.29 0.36
C ARG A 249 0.34 34.20 -0.42
N GLU A 250 0.82 35.31 -1.00
CA GLU A 250 2.08 35.34 -1.76
C GLU A 250 3.28 34.78 -0.97
N THR A 251 3.28 34.94 0.36
CA THR A 251 4.31 34.38 1.24
C THR A 251 4.33 32.85 1.28
N ASP A 252 3.27 32.17 0.82
CA ASP A 252 3.15 30.70 0.79
C ASP A 252 3.39 30.09 -0.59
N LYS A 253 3.71 30.93 -1.59
CA LYS A 253 3.98 30.48 -2.94
C LYS A 253 5.16 29.53 -2.97
N TYR A 254 4.98 28.36 -3.58
CA TYR A 254 5.95 27.29 -3.69
C TYR A 254 6.42 26.70 -2.35
N LYS A 255 5.64 26.91 -1.28
CA LYS A 255 5.86 26.19 -0.02
C LYS A 255 5.17 24.84 -0.06
N PHE A 256 5.88 23.82 0.36
CA PHE A 256 5.40 22.46 0.53
C PHE A 256 5.72 21.97 1.93
N LYS A 257 4.95 20.99 2.39
CA LYS A 257 5.14 20.36 3.69
C LYS A 257 6.54 19.78 3.77
N VAL A 258 7.23 19.99 4.90
CA VAL A 258 8.49 19.31 5.19
C VAL A 258 8.18 17.82 5.43
N PRO A 259 8.59 16.89 4.54
CA PRO A 259 8.28 15.48 4.72
C PRO A 259 9.15 14.88 5.85
N THR A 260 8.71 13.74 6.39
CA THR A 260 9.58 12.90 7.23
C THR A 260 10.72 12.32 6.40
N LEU A 261 11.86 12.05 7.04
CA LEU A 261 13.02 11.39 6.44
C LEU A 261 13.14 9.91 6.83
N ARG A 262 12.13 9.34 7.47
CA ARG A 262 12.09 7.89 7.74
C ARG A 262 11.84 7.12 6.45
N ASN A 263 12.40 5.91 6.32
CA ASN A 263 12.20 5.02 5.17
C ASN A 263 12.61 5.59 3.79
N LEU A 264 13.55 6.54 3.76
CA LEU A 264 13.92 7.27 2.54
C LEU A 264 14.44 6.36 1.42
N THR A 265 15.17 5.28 1.75
CA THR A 265 15.76 4.45 0.68
C THR A 265 14.72 3.63 -0.07
N TYR A 266 13.54 3.44 0.51
CA TYR A 266 12.42 2.76 -0.14
C TYR A 266 11.57 3.73 -0.98
N SER A 267 11.65 5.04 -0.71
CA SER A 267 10.66 6.01 -1.18
C SER A 267 11.10 6.85 -2.38
N ALA A 268 12.18 6.47 -3.08
CA ALA A 268 12.61 7.17 -4.28
C ALA A 268 11.55 7.09 -5.40
N PRO A 269 11.35 8.13 -6.23
CA PRO A 269 12.11 9.38 -6.27
C PRO A 269 11.64 10.44 -5.25
N TYR A 270 12.40 11.52 -5.10
CA TYR A 270 12.27 12.52 -4.04
C TYR A 270 11.71 13.87 -4.52
N MET A 271 11.28 14.67 -3.55
CA MET A 271 10.56 15.96 -3.70
C MET A 271 9.09 15.81 -4.08
N HIS A 272 8.33 16.90 -3.99
CA HIS A 272 6.91 16.93 -4.32
C HIS A 272 6.60 16.57 -5.78
N ASP A 273 7.59 16.66 -6.67
CA ASP A 273 7.47 16.35 -8.08
C ASP A 273 8.41 15.23 -8.52
N GLY A 274 8.99 14.46 -7.59
CA GLY A 274 9.76 13.26 -7.89
C GLY A 274 10.99 13.48 -8.80
N ARG A 275 11.52 14.70 -8.91
CA ARG A 275 12.56 15.02 -9.89
C ARG A 275 13.95 14.44 -9.60
N PHE A 276 14.20 14.00 -8.36
CA PHE A 276 15.49 13.44 -7.95
C PHE A 276 15.35 11.95 -7.67
N THR A 277 16.21 11.15 -8.27
CA THR A 277 16.21 9.68 -8.15
C THR A 277 17.15 9.18 -7.05
N THR A 278 18.12 10.01 -6.63
CA THR A 278 19.12 9.66 -5.60
C THR A 278 19.17 10.68 -4.47
N LEU A 279 19.66 10.26 -3.29
CA LEU A 279 19.89 11.18 -2.18
C LEU A 279 21.06 12.13 -2.46
N GLU A 280 22.02 11.71 -3.29
CA GLU A 280 23.10 12.54 -3.78
C GLU A 280 22.57 13.75 -4.57
N GLU A 281 21.61 13.54 -5.49
CA GLU A 281 20.96 14.63 -6.22
C GLU A 281 20.19 15.59 -5.28
N VAL A 282 19.54 15.04 -4.25
CA VAL A 282 18.86 15.84 -3.22
C VAL A 282 19.85 16.71 -2.45
N LEU A 283 20.98 16.14 -2.01
CA LEU A 283 21.99 16.89 -1.26
C LEU A 283 22.76 17.87 -2.15
N GLU A 284 22.99 17.54 -3.42
CA GLU A 284 23.54 18.48 -4.40
C GLU A 284 22.60 19.68 -4.61
N HIS A 285 21.29 19.44 -4.67
CA HIS A 285 20.29 20.51 -4.74
C HIS A 285 20.44 21.49 -3.57
N TYR A 286 20.42 20.96 -2.34
CA TYR A 286 20.58 21.80 -1.15
C TYR A 286 21.96 22.47 -1.09
N SER A 287 23.02 21.84 -1.61
CA SER A 287 24.39 22.37 -1.56
C SER A 287 24.63 23.53 -2.53
N SER A 288 24.13 23.44 -3.77
CA SER A 288 24.52 24.37 -4.83
C SER A 288 23.42 24.77 -5.83
N LYS A 289 22.25 24.12 -5.83
CA LYS A 289 21.18 24.37 -6.83
C LYS A 289 19.93 25.07 -6.26
N VAL A 290 19.97 25.52 -5.00
CA VAL A 290 18.88 26.30 -4.40
C VAL A 290 18.65 27.61 -5.17
N VAL A 291 17.46 27.75 -5.73
CA VAL A 291 16.99 28.92 -6.47
C VAL A 291 16.39 29.94 -5.50
N LYS A 292 16.89 31.18 -5.56
CA LYS A 292 16.35 32.29 -4.77
C LYS A 292 14.98 32.72 -5.27
N SER A 293 14.10 33.05 -4.33
CA SER A 293 12.77 33.61 -4.61
C SER A 293 12.24 34.38 -3.40
N PRO A 294 11.21 35.24 -3.56
CA PRO A 294 10.66 36.00 -2.44
C PRO A 294 10.11 35.14 -1.28
N SER A 295 9.73 33.89 -1.54
CA SER A 295 9.19 32.97 -0.55
C SER A 295 10.20 31.92 -0.08
N LEU A 296 11.46 31.98 -0.54
CA LEU A 296 12.52 31.06 -0.13
C LEU A 296 12.63 31.02 1.40
N ASP A 297 12.84 29.83 1.96
CA ASP A 297 13.05 29.71 3.41
C ASP A 297 14.35 30.41 3.82
N ALA A 298 14.26 31.30 4.82
CA ALA A 298 15.40 32.06 5.32
C ALA A 298 16.55 31.18 5.83
N LYS A 299 16.28 29.94 6.25
CA LYS A 299 17.32 28.98 6.66
C LYS A 299 18.21 28.50 5.51
N LEU A 300 17.76 28.67 4.28
CA LEU A 300 18.54 28.40 3.07
C LEU A 300 19.29 29.63 2.57
N GLU A 301 19.22 30.76 3.28
CA GLU A 301 19.99 31.97 2.98
C GLU A 301 21.18 32.11 3.95
N ASN A 302 22.37 31.74 3.51
CA ASN A 302 23.60 31.76 4.29
C ASN A 302 24.51 32.91 3.85
N ASN A 303 24.42 34.07 4.53
CA ASN A 303 25.28 35.25 4.29
C ASN A 303 25.37 35.66 2.81
N GLY A 304 24.21 35.71 2.14
CA GLY A 304 24.10 36.10 0.73
C GLY A 304 24.24 34.95 -0.28
N LYS A 305 24.63 33.75 0.15
CA LYS A 305 24.62 32.53 -0.68
C LYS A 305 23.40 31.67 -0.35
N ALA A 306 22.71 31.18 -1.38
CA ALA A 306 21.60 30.24 -1.20
C ALA A 306 22.13 28.81 -1.07
N GLY A 307 21.51 28.00 -0.22
CA GLY A 307 21.86 26.60 0.01
C GLY A 307 22.68 26.34 1.27
N ILE A 308 22.83 25.05 1.59
CA ILE A 308 23.54 24.49 2.74
C ILE A 308 24.79 23.81 2.18
N PHE A 309 25.94 24.47 2.25
CA PHE A 309 27.18 23.93 1.67
C PHE A 309 27.55 22.56 2.29
N LEU A 310 27.73 21.58 1.40
CA LEU A 310 28.10 20.20 1.71
C LEU A 310 29.17 19.73 0.72
N ASN A 311 30.32 19.28 1.23
CA ASN A 311 31.29 18.55 0.42
C ASN A 311 30.90 17.06 0.27
N THR A 312 31.55 16.33 -0.63
CA THR A 312 31.22 14.92 -0.94
C THR A 312 31.30 14.00 0.28
N ASP A 313 32.28 14.18 1.16
CA ASP A 313 32.43 13.37 2.38
C ASP A 313 31.29 13.64 3.38
N GLU A 314 30.92 14.91 3.58
CA GLU A 314 29.75 15.28 4.40
C GLU A 314 28.47 14.68 3.83
N GLN A 315 28.28 14.69 2.50
CA GLN A 315 27.10 14.11 1.86
C GLN A 315 27.00 12.60 2.13
N GLN A 316 28.10 11.87 1.94
CA GLN A 316 28.11 10.42 2.16
C GLN A 316 27.87 10.04 3.62
N LYS A 317 28.40 10.83 4.58
CA LYS A 317 28.13 10.64 6.01
C LYS A 317 26.67 10.92 6.36
N ILE A 318 26.08 11.99 5.83
CA ILE A 318 24.64 12.27 6.00
C ILE A 318 23.81 11.12 5.42
N ILE A 319 24.14 10.63 4.22
CA ILE A 319 23.44 9.48 3.61
C ILE A 319 23.58 8.22 4.47
N ALA A 320 24.77 7.94 5.01
CA ALA A 320 24.98 6.82 5.92
C ALA A 320 24.08 6.93 7.15
N PHE A 321 23.92 8.12 7.71
CA PHE A 321 22.96 8.37 8.78
C PHE A 321 21.49 8.19 8.34
N LEU A 322 21.08 8.75 7.20
CA LEU A 322 19.70 8.65 6.72
C LEU A 322 19.25 7.19 6.51
N LYS A 323 20.16 6.31 6.07
CA LYS A 323 19.92 4.86 5.97
C LYS A 323 19.61 4.19 7.32
N THR A 324 20.02 4.80 8.44
CA THR A 324 19.66 4.29 9.78
C THR A 324 18.20 4.54 10.13
N LEU A 325 17.49 5.39 9.35
CA LEU A 325 16.08 5.73 9.54
C LEU A 325 15.12 4.78 8.80
N ASP A 326 15.65 3.81 8.08
CA ASP A 326 14.90 2.78 7.39
C ASP A 326 14.46 1.69 8.38
N ASP A 327 13.18 1.33 8.34
CA ASP A 327 12.56 0.34 9.21
C ASP A 327 12.14 -0.88 8.39
N GLU A 328 13.07 -1.83 8.24
CA GLU A 328 12.83 -3.07 7.49
C GLU A 328 11.63 -3.86 8.03
N ASN A 329 11.40 -3.82 9.35
CA ASN A 329 10.27 -4.52 9.97
C ASN A 329 8.95 -3.90 9.54
N PHE A 330 8.88 -2.57 9.44
CA PHE A 330 7.70 -1.86 8.96
C PHE A 330 7.36 -2.22 7.50
N ILE A 331 8.37 -2.21 6.63
CA ILE A 331 8.22 -2.53 5.20
C ILE A 331 7.79 -4.00 4.98
N GLN A 332 8.14 -4.90 5.89
CA GLN A 332 7.80 -6.33 5.78
C GLN A 332 6.63 -6.76 6.67
N ASN A 333 5.97 -5.82 7.36
CA ASN A 333 4.92 -6.17 8.32
C ASN A 333 3.63 -6.64 7.61
N LEU A 334 3.34 -7.94 7.70
CA LEU A 334 2.15 -8.58 7.12
C LEU A 334 0.82 -8.00 7.65
N SER A 335 0.83 -7.31 8.78
CA SER A 335 -0.35 -6.60 9.28
C SER A 335 -0.75 -5.45 8.35
N PHE A 336 0.18 -4.90 7.58
CA PHE A 336 -0.08 -3.82 6.63
C PHE A 336 -0.18 -4.28 5.17
N SER A 337 0.33 -5.47 4.83
CA SER A 337 0.29 -6.00 3.46
C SER A 337 -1.14 -6.23 2.99
N GLU A 338 -1.38 -6.21 1.68
CA GLU A 338 -2.72 -6.49 1.13
C GLU A 338 -3.39 -7.71 1.78
N SER A 339 -4.67 -7.55 2.12
CA SER A 339 -5.45 -8.56 2.86
C SER A 339 -5.48 -9.88 2.09
N THR A 340 -5.42 -10.99 2.83
CA THR A 340 -5.53 -12.34 2.26
C THR A 340 -6.89 -12.63 1.61
N LEU A 341 -7.88 -11.74 1.74
CA LEU A 341 -9.16 -11.84 1.05
C LEU A 341 -9.04 -11.73 -0.48
N VAL A 342 -8.02 -11.02 -0.99
CA VAL A 342 -7.68 -10.98 -2.43
C VAL A 342 -6.59 -12.02 -2.76
N ASN A 343 -5.68 -12.28 -1.82
CA ASN A 343 -4.62 -13.30 -1.95
C ASN A 343 -5.10 -14.76 -1.73
N GLU A 344 -6.41 -15.00 -1.71
CA GLU A 344 -7.02 -16.33 -1.71
C GLU A 344 -7.21 -16.91 -3.11
N ILE A 345 -6.61 -16.30 -4.14
CA ILE A 345 -5.93 -17.11 -5.15
C ILE A 345 -4.57 -17.39 -4.51
N PRO A 346 -4.43 -18.49 -3.75
CA PRO A 346 -3.20 -18.74 -3.03
C PRO A 346 -2.03 -18.64 -4.00
N ARG A 347 -0.86 -18.31 -3.45
CA ARG A 347 0.46 -18.77 -3.93
C ARG A 347 0.54 -20.31 -4.06
N LYS A 348 -0.59 -21.02 -4.22
CA LYS A 348 -0.64 -22.29 -4.92
C LYS A 348 -0.01 -22.04 -6.26
N ASN A 349 0.78 -23.01 -6.65
CA ASN A 349 1.17 -23.21 -8.02
C ASN A 349 -0.09 -23.29 -8.91
N ILE A 350 -0.55 -22.15 -9.41
CA ILE A 350 -1.65 -22.07 -10.39
C ILE A 350 -1.22 -22.58 -11.76
N ASP A 351 0.06 -22.92 -11.95
CA ASP A 351 0.61 -23.32 -13.25
C ASP A 351 -0.14 -24.56 -13.80
N ALA A 352 -0.53 -25.49 -12.90
CA ALA A 352 -1.38 -26.63 -13.23
C ALA A 352 -2.80 -26.22 -13.67
N GLU A 353 -3.28 -25.10 -13.15
CA GLU A 353 -4.57 -24.50 -13.43
C GLU A 353 -4.55 -23.44 -14.53
N LEU A 354 -3.41 -23.13 -15.15
CA LEU A 354 -3.38 -22.25 -16.32
C LEU A 354 -3.59 -23.03 -17.63
N ARG A 355 -3.39 -24.35 -17.61
CA ARG A 355 -3.61 -25.23 -18.76
C ARG A 355 -5.02 -25.83 -18.75
N ASN A 356 -5.55 -26.17 -19.93
CA ASN A 356 -6.88 -26.78 -20.15
C ASN A 356 -8.08 -25.81 -20.18
N PHE A 357 -7.93 -24.64 -20.82
CA PHE A 357 -9.04 -23.74 -21.18
C PHE A 357 -9.70 -24.13 -22.51
N ARG A 358 -10.96 -23.74 -22.70
CA ARG A 358 -11.82 -24.09 -23.84
C ARG A 358 -12.03 -22.90 -24.76
N ILE A 359 -11.01 -22.55 -25.54
CA ILE A 359 -11.12 -21.62 -26.65
C ILE A 359 -11.12 -22.43 -27.94
N THR A 360 -12.19 -22.33 -28.72
CA THR A 360 -12.40 -23.12 -29.94
C THR A 360 -11.61 -22.57 -31.13
N ASP A 361 -11.48 -21.24 -31.21
CA ASP A 361 -10.65 -20.61 -32.23
C ASP A 361 -9.17 -20.96 -32.02
N VAL A 362 -8.56 -21.55 -33.05
CA VAL A 362 -7.20 -22.09 -32.97
C VAL A 362 -6.16 -20.97 -32.80
N ALA A 363 -6.37 -19.81 -33.43
CA ALA A 363 -5.44 -18.69 -33.38
C ALA A 363 -5.47 -18.00 -32.01
N THR A 364 -6.65 -17.72 -31.49
CA THR A 364 -6.90 -17.20 -30.14
C THR A 364 -6.35 -18.17 -29.10
N ARG A 365 -6.63 -19.48 -29.22
CA ARG A 365 -6.09 -20.50 -28.32
C ARG A 365 -4.56 -20.52 -28.31
N ALA A 366 -3.92 -20.36 -29.47
CA ALA A 366 -2.46 -20.30 -29.56
C ALA A 366 -1.90 -19.05 -28.84
N LEU A 367 -2.57 -17.90 -28.95
CA LEU A 367 -2.17 -16.66 -28.25
C LEU A 367 -2.34 -16.77 -26.73
N PHE A 368 -3.41 -17.41 -26.25
CA PHE A 368 -3.59 -17.70 -24.83
C PHE A 368 -2.49 -18.62 -24.30
N ASN A 369 -2.18 -19.72 -25.01
CA ASN A 369 -1.06 -20.60 -24.64
C ASN A 369 0.26 -19.84 -24.57
N LYS A 370 0.54 -18.99 -25.56
CA LYS A 370 1.74 -18.14 -25.56
C LYS A 370 1.76 -17.16 -24.39
N SER A 371 0.60 -16.60 -24.02
CA SER A 371 0.49 -15.71 -22.86
C SER A 371 0.80 -16.47 -21.56
N ILE A 372 0.32 -17.71 -21.43
CA ILE A 372 0.66 -18.57 -20.28
C ILE A 372 2.15 -18.90 -20.24
N ASP A 373 2.76 -19.22 -21.39
CA ASP A 373 4.20 -19.49 -21.46
C ASP A 373 5.03 -18.27 -21.03
N LEU A 374 4.61 -17.08 -21.44
CA LEU A 374 5.23 -15.82 -21.05
C LEU A 374 5.04 -15.54 -19.55
N TYR A 375 3.84 -15.77 -19.00
CA TYR A 375 3.58 -15.68 -17.57
C TYR A 375 4.53 -16.58 -16.76
N LEU A 376 4.66 -17.86 -17.13
CA LEU A 376 5.55 -18.81 -16.45
C LEU A 376 7.04 -18.42 -16.60
N ALA A 377 7.41 -17.83 -17.73
CA ALA A 377 8.75 -17.28 -17.91
C ALA A 377 8.99 -16.06 -17.00
N ILE A 378 8.01 -15.16 -16.84
CA ILE A 378 8.10 -14.02 -15.91
C ILE A 378 8.29 -14.55 -14.49
N LYS A 379 7.47 -15.51 -14.06
CA LYS A 379 7.58 -16.18 -12.76
C LYS A 379 8.99 -16.74 -12.53
N SER A 380 9.52 -17.47 -13.50
CA SER A 380 10.86 -18.05 -13.42
C SER A 380 11.95 -16.98 -13.31
N ALA A 381 11.80 -15.87 -14.05
CA ALA A 381 12.71 -14.72 -13.98
C ALA A 381 12.63 -14.01 -12.61
N ILE A 382 11.45 -14.00 -11.98
CA ILE A 382 11.26 -13.48 -10.63
C ILE A 382 11.95 -14.36 -9.58
N GLU A 383 11.81 -15.69 -9.68
CA GLU A 383 12.44 -16.64 -8.75
C GLU A 383 13.97 -16.50 -8.73
N ILE A 384 14.58 -16.15 -9.86
CA ILE A 384 16.03 -15.88 -9.97
C ILE A 384 16.40 -14.39 -9.81
N LYS A 385 15.45 -13.52 -9.48
CA LYS A 385 15.61 -12.07 -9.28
C LYS A 385 16.23 -11.32 -10.47
N ASN A 386 15.89 -11.71 -11.70
CA ASN A 386 16.39 -11.07 -12.91
C ASN A 386 15.44 -9.97 -13.43
N SER A 387 15.55 -8.76 -12.87
CA SER A 387 14.62 -7.66 -13.15
C SER A 387 14.51 -7.22 -14.62
N LEU A 388 15.63 -7.23 -15.35
CA LEU A 388 15.64 -6.90 -16.79
C LEU A 388 14.85 -7.94 -17.59
N GLN A 389 15.08 -9.22 -17.30
CA GLN A 389 14.38 -10.31 -17.97
C GLN A 389 12.88 -10.30 -17.66
N VAL A 390 12.51 -9.98 -16.42
CA VAL A 390 11.11 -9.81 -16.00
C VAL A 390 10.43 -8.72 -16.84
N ALA A 391 11.05 -7.55 -16.98
CA ALA A 391 10.52 -6.45 -17.78
C ALA A 391 10.37 -6.82 -19.28
N ASP A 392 11.38 -7.45 -19.88
CA ASP A 392 11.34 -7.85 -21.30
C ASP A 392 10.25 -8.89 -21.60
N LEU A 393 10.07 -9.86 -20.70
CA LEU A 393 9.02 -10.86 -20.81
C LEU A 393 7.64 -10.22 -20.65
N ALA A 394 7.47 -9.28 -19.72
CA ALA A 394 6.24 -8.51 -19.54
C ALA A 394 5.90 -7.65 -20.79
N ARG A 395 6.89 -7.00 -21.44
CA ARG A 395 6.69 -6.30 -22.74
C ARG A 395 6.16 -7.27 -23.80
N THR A 396 6.68 -8.49 -23.82
CA THR A 396 6.26 -9.53 -24.78
C THR A 396 4.87 -10.08 -24.45
N PHE A 397 4.54 -10.19 -23.16
CA PHE A 397 3.22 -10.57 -22.66
C PHE A 397 2.14 -9.59 -23.11
N ILE A 398 2.34 -8.28 -22.90
CA ILE A 398 1.43 -7.22 -23.40
C ILE A 398 1.20 -7.33 -24.91
N LYS A 399 2.29 -7.43 -25.68
CA LYS A 399 2.20 -7.58 -27.15
C LYS A 399 1.40 -8.81 -27.57
N THR A 400 1.46 -9.88 -26.78
CA THR A 400 0.72 -11.13 -27.05
C THR A 400 -0.75 -10.97 -26.68
N LEU A 401 -1.06 -10.46 -25.49
CA LEU A 401 -2.42 -10.18 -25.03
C LEU A 401 -3.16 -9.23 -25.99
N ASN A 402 -2.50 -8.19 -26.49
CA ASN A 402 -3.10 -7.22 -27.43
C ASN A 402 -3.46 -7.82 -28.80
N ARG A 403 -2.99 -9.03 -29.11
CA ARG A 403 -3.37 -9.74 -30.35
C ARG A 403 -4.59 -10.63 -30.16
N ILE A 404 -5.00 -10.89 -28.92
CA ILE A 404 -6.17 -11.70 -28.63
C ILE A 404 -7.42 -10.90 -28.99
N ARG A 405 -8.31 -11.53 -29.75
CA ARG A 405 -9.62 -10.99 -30.10
C ARG A 405 -10.66 -12.03 -29.72
N ILE A 406 -11.55 -11.66 -28.80
CA ILE A 406 -12.67 -12.48 -28.37
C ILE A 406 -13.88 -12.09 -29.22
N THR A 407 -14.58 -13.07 -29.81
CA THR A 407 -15.76 -12.85 -30.64
C THR A 407 -17.04 -12.88 -29.80
N ASP A 408 -18.17 -12.38 -30.35
CA ASP A 408 -19.49 -12.21 -29.69
C ASP A 408 -20.11 -13.46 -29.04
N THR A 409 -19.49 -14.63 -29.17
CA THR A 409 -19.88 -15.89 -28.54
C THR A 409 -19.31 -16.10 -27.13
N GLU A 410 -18.46 -15.18 -26.65
CA GLU A 410 -17.84 -15.18 -25.32
C GLU A 410 -18.07 -13.81 -24.62
N PRO A 411 -18.01 -13.70 -23.28
CA PRO A 411 -18.37 -12.47 -22.56
C PRO A 411 -17.30 -11.38 -22.77
N ASN A 412 -17.45 -10.60 -23.85
CA ASN A 412 -16.45 -9.61 -24.27
C ASN A 412 -16.11 -8.60 -23.17
N GLY A 413 -17.10 -8.13 -22.40
CA GLY A 413 -16.88 -7.15 -21.32
C GLY A 413 -16.05 -7.68 -20.14
N PHE A 414 -16.10 -8.99 -19.83
CA PHE A 414 -15.27 -9.59 -18.79
C PHE A 414 -13.82 -9.70 -19.27
N PHE A 415 -13.63 -10.20 -20.49
CA PHE A 415 -12.31 -10.30 -21.10
C PHE A 415 -11.65 -8.93 -21.22
N GLU A 416 -12.34 -7.93 -21.76
CA GLU A 416 -11.81 -6.57 -21.93
C GLU A 416 -11.39 -5.96 -20.58
N ASN A 417 -12.20 -6.12 -19.53
CA ASN A 417 -11.86 -5.64 -18.20
C ASN A 417 -10.56 -6.28 -17.66
N TYR A 418 -10.48 -7.61 -17.66
CA TYR A 418 -9.29 -8.32 -17.18
C TYR A 418 -8.08 -8.15 -18.09
N GLN A 419 -8.27 -7.96 -19.40
CA GLN A 419 -7.19 -7.62 -20.31
C GLN A 419 -6.61 -6.24 -19.98
N GLN A 420 -7.43 -5.25 -19.64
CA GLN A 420 -6.94 -3.94 -19.20
C GLN A 420 -6.18 -4.03 -17.88
N LYS A 421 -6.70 -4.79 -16.90
CA LYS A 421 -5.99 -5.05 -15.64
C LYS A 421 -4.62 -5.67 -15.87
N LEU A 422 -4.55 -6.72 -16.70
CA LEU A 422 -3.29 -7.36 -17.08
C LEU A 422 -2.33 -6.45 -17.83
N PHE A 423 -2.83 -5.53 -18.66
CA PHE A 423 -1.99 -4.51 -19.28
C PHE A 423 -1.41 -3.55 -18.26
N ILE A 424 -2.21 -3.12 -17.27
CA ILE A 424 -1.77 -2.25 -16.18
C ILE A 424 -0.69 -2.97 -15.36
N ASP A 425 -0.94 -4.20 -14.92
CA ASP A 425 0.02 -4.95 -14.09
C ASP A 425 1.31 -5.23 -14.84
N ALA A 426 1.23 -5.71 -16.09
CA ALA A 426 2.41 -5.97 -16.90
C ALA A 426 3.19 -4.68 -17.19
N ARG A 427 2.50 -3.55 -17.41
CA ARG A 427 3.16 -2.26 -17.61
C ARG A 427 3.87 -1.80 -16.34
N ARG A 428 3.27 -2.01 -15.17
CA ARG A 428 3.89 -1.69 -13.88
C ARG A 428 5.11 -2.59 -13.60
N ILE A 429 5.05 -3.88 -13.93
CA ILE A 429 6.22 -4.76 -13.92
C ILE A 429 7.36 -4.24 -14.81
N ILE A 430 7.03 -3.65 -15.96
CA ILE A 430 8.00 -3.04 -16.88
C ILE A 430 8.60 -1.76 -16.28
N GLU A 431 7.78 -0.94 -15.62
CA GLU A 431 8.21 0.30 -14.96
C GLU A 431 9.17 0.01 -13.80
N GLY A 432 9.00 -1.13 -13.13
CA GLY A 432 9.91 -1.65 -12.10
C GLY A 432 11.22 -2.28 -12.59
N GLU A 433 11.65 -2.09 -13.85
CA GLU A 433 12.85 -2.73 -14.42
C GLU A 433 14.14 -2.59 -13.57
N ASN A 434 14.21 -1.54 -12.74
CA ASN A 434 15.33 -1.28 -11.84
C ASN A 434 15.04 -1.59 -10.35
N PHE A 435 13.86 -2.13 -10.03
CA PHE A 435 13.43 -2.38 -8.65
C PHE A 435 12.61 -3.67 -8.51
N PHE A 436 13.30 -4.73 -8.13
CA PHE A 436 12.74 -6.09 -8.04
C PHE A 436 11.51 -6.21 -7.13
N ALA A 437 11.49 -5.51 -5.99
CA ALA A 437 10.37 -5.61 -5.05
C ALA A 437 9.05 -5.11 -5.68
N HIS A 438 9.09 -4.02 -6.44
CA HIS A 438 7.93 -3.53 -7.19
C HIS A 438 7.50 -4.49 -8.31
N GLN A 439 8.45 -5.14 -8.98
CA GLN A 439 8.11 -6.17 -9.97
C GLN A 439 7.46 -7.39 -9.32
N LEU A 440 7.89 -7.76 -8.12
CA LEU A 440 7.28 -8.86 -7.36
C LEU A 440 5.85 -8.51 -6.95
N ASP A 441 5.62 -7.32 -6.40
CA ASP A 441 4.28 -6.86 -5.99
C ASP A 441 3.31 -6.89 -7.18
N TYR A 442 3.69 -6.33 -8.32
CA TYR A 442 2.82 -6.32 -9.51
C TYR A 442 2.77 -7.66 -10.24
N PHE A 443 3.70 -8.56 -9.99
CA PHE A 443 3.57 -9.93 -10.48
C PHE A 443 2.55 -10.72 -9.67
N ASP A 444 2.46 -10.51 -8.35
CA ASP A 444 1.42 -11.12 -7.53
C ASP A 444 0.02 -10.68 -8.04
N GLU A 445 -0.14 -9.39 -8.36
CA GLU A 445 -1.35 -8.82 -9.00
C GLU A 445 -1.63 -9.42 -10.39
N LEU A 446 -0.62 -9.41 -11.27
CA LEU A 446 -0.71 -10.00 -12.61
C LEU A 446 -1.11 -11.48 -12.52
N SER A 447 -0.56 -12.23 -11.56
CA SER A 447 -0.85 -13.65 -11.34
C SER A 447 -2.32 -13.85 -10.97
N ALA A 448 -2.85 -13.04 -10.07
CA ALA A 448 -4.25 -13.08 -9.66
C ALA A 448 -5.19 -12.76 -10.83
N HIS A 449 -4.97 -11.64 -11.52
CA HIS A 449 -5.79 -11.26 -12.67
C HIS A 449 -5.69 -12.26 -13.82
N PHE A 450 -4.50 -12.84 -14.06
CA PHE A 450 -4.29 -13.78 -15.14
C PHE A 450 -4.98 -15.12 -14.84
N TYR A 451 -4.91 -15.58 -13.59
CA TYR A 451 -5.65 -16.74 -13.14
C TYR A 451 -7.16 -16.58 -13.38
N ILE A 452 -7.73 -15.45 -12.93
CA ILE A 452 -9.17 -15.19 -13.07
C ILE A 452 -9.57 -15.18 -14.55
N LEU A 453 -8.77 -14.53 -15.41
CA LEU A 453 -8.99 -14.53 -16.85
C LEU A 453 -8.97 -15.95 -17.42
N ILE A 454 -7.97 -16.77 -17.09
CA ILE A 454 -7.89 -18.13 -17.63
C ILE A 454 -9.00 -19.03 -17.10
N ALA A 455 -9.33 -18.90 -15.80
CA ALA A 455 -10.39 -19.67 -15.16
C ALA A 455 -11.75 -19.43 -15.80
N SER A 456 -12.05 -18.20 -16.26
CA SER A 456 -13.30 -17.90 -16.95
C SER A 456 -13.47 -18.66 -18.27
N PHE A 457 -12.38 -19.15 -18.89
CA PHE A 457 -12.42 -19.96 -20.11
C PHE A 457 -12.36 -21.47 -19.86
N LYS A 458 -12.27 -21.94 -18.61
CA LYS A 458 -12.09 -23.37 -18.31
C LYS A 458 -13.37 -24.18 -18.20
N VAL A 459 -14.48 -23.55 -17.86
CA VAL A 459 -15.70 -24.27 -17.44
C VAL A 459 -16.87 -23.82 -18.30
N ASN A 460 -17.24 -24.68 -19.26
CA ASN A 460 -18.49 -24.77 -20.04
C ASN A 460 -19.30 -23.49 -20.33
N ASP A 461 -19.52 -23.16 -21.62
CA ASP A 461 -20.67 -22.47 -22.28
C ASP A 461 -21.46 -21.34 -21.56
N LYS A 462 -21.04 -20.92 -20.37
CA LYS A 462 -21.67 -19.99 -19.45
C LYS A 462 -20.60 -19.40 -18.53
N VAL A 463 -20.79 -18.14 -18.17
CA VAL A 463 -19.92 -17.41 -17.23
C VAL A 463 -19.94 -18.09 -15.87
N LEU A 464 -18.75 -18.36 -15.30
CA LEU A 464 -18.65 -18.74 -13.91
C LEU A 464 -18.55 -17.52 -12.99
N TYR A 465 -19.31 -17.55 -11.92
CA TYR A 465 -19.28 -16.59 -10.83
C TYR A 465 -18.62 -17.24 -9.63
N PHE A 466 -17.81 -16.46 -8.93
CA PHE A 466 -17.29 -16.83 -7.62
C PHE A 466 -18.40 -16.70 -6.58
N ASN A 467 -18.69 -17.79 -5.87
CA ASN A 467 -19.71 -17.85 -4.84
C ASN A 467 -19.08 -18.34 -3.53
N GLU A 468 -19.56 -17.82 -2.41
CA GLU A 468 -19.07 -18.16 -1.07
C GLU A 468 -20.23 -18.48 -0.13
N CYS A 469 -20.02 -19.43 0.79
CA CYS A 469 -21.00 -19.74 1.82
C CYS A 469 -20.86 -18.74 2.96
N LEU A 470 -21.92 -17.96 3.23
CA LEU A 470 -21.93 -16.98 4.33
C LEU A 470 -21.81 -17.58 5.75
N LYS A 471 -21.85 -18.91 5.88
CA LYS A 471 -21.81 -19.64 7.15
C LYS A 471 -20.60 -20.58 7.31
N SER A 472 -19.70 -20.66 6.33
CA SER A 472 -18.49 -21.49 6.38
C SER A 472 -17.41 -20.96 5.43
N ASP A 473 -16.16 -21.39 5.59
CA ASP A 473 -15.05 -21.00 4.70
C ASP A 473 -15.10 -21.68 3.31
N THR A 474 -16.29 -22.15 2.89
CA THR A 474 -16.48 -22.89 1.64
C THR A 474 -16.76 -21.92 0.49
N LYS A 475 -15.92 -21.97 -0.55
CA LYS A 475 -16.02 -21.15 -1.76
C LYS A 475 -16.10 -22.07 -2.98
N TRP A 476 -16.86 -21.70 -4.00
CA TRP A 476 -16.99 -22.47 -5.23
C TRP A 476 -17.28 -21.58 -6.44
N LEU A 477 -17.10 -22.14 -7.62
CA LEU A 477 -17.45 -21.52 -8.89
C LEU A 477 -18.76 -22.13 -9.42
N SER A 478 -19.68 -21.31 -9.91
CA SER A 478 -20.95 -21.77 -10.50
C SER A 478 -21.34 -20.95 -11.72
N ASP A 479 -22.27 -21.46 -12.54
CA ASP A 479 -22.77 -20.77 -13.74
C ASP A 479 -23.87 -19.73 -13.46
N SER A 480 -24.09 -19.38 -12.18
CA SER A 480 -25.07 -18.40 -11.72
C SER A 480 -24.45 -17.47 -10.67
N PRO A 481 -24.65 -16.14 -10.77
CA PRO A 481 -24.36 -15.26 -9.66
C PRO A 481 -25.34 -15.58 -8.52
N ASN A 482 -24.85 -15.69 -7.28
CA ASN A 482 -25.62 -16.08 -6.09
C ASN A 482 -26.19 -17.51 -6.17
N ASP A 483 -25.42 -18.44 -6.70
CA ASP A 483 -25.80 -19.85 -6.71
C ASP A 483 -25.99 -20.34 -5.26
N ALA A 484 -27.17 -20.89 -4.98
CA ALA A 484 -27.55 -21.46 -3.68
C ALA A 484 -27.67 -22.99 -3.75
N SER A 485 -27.08 -23.62 -4.76
CA SER A 485 -27.06 -25.08 -4.96
C SER A 485 -26.42 -25.82 -3.79
N ILE A 486 -25.54 -25.16 -3.03
CA ILE A 486 -25.11 -25.60 -1.71
C ILE A 486 -26.20 -25.22 -0.69
N SER A 487 -26.76 -26.22 -0.01
CA SER A 487 -27.85 -26.04 0.98
C SER A 487 -27.64 -24.82 1.91
N ALA A 488 -28.71 -24.21 2.41
CA ALA A 488 -28.66 -23.07 3.35
C ALA A 488 -27.88 -23.32 4.67
N ASN A 489 -27.47 -24.56 4.92
CA ASN A 489 -26.64 -25.00 6.05
C ASN A 489 -25.23 -25.47 5.64
N CYS A 490 -24.85 -25.30 4.37
CA CYS A 490 -23.52 -25.60 3.82
C CYS A 490 -23.01 -27.02 4.09
N ASN A 491 -23.92 -28.01 4.05
CA ASN A 491 -23.63 -29.40 4.43
C ASN A 491 -23.74 -30.43 3.28
N ASP A 492 -23.86 -30.02 2.02
CA ASP A 492 -24.00 -31.00 0.95
C ASP A 492 -22.64 -31.53 0.46
N ILE A 493 -22.37 -32.81 0.77
CA ILE A 493 -21.20 -33.58 0.33
C ILE A 493 -21.41 -34.11 -1.11
N GLN A 494 -22.57 -33.87 -1.76
CA GLN A 494 -22.91 -34.44 -3.06
C GLN A 494 -22.52 -33.61 -4.30
N THR A 495 -22.12 -32.35 -4.18
CA THR A 495 -21.55 -31.62 -5.33
C THR A 495 -20.08 -32.01 -5.56
N LYS A 496 -19.91 -33.14 -6.25
CA LYS A 496 -18.62 -33.60 -6.80
C LYS A 496 -18.16 -32.70 -7.96
N THR A 497 -17.78 -31.45 -7.71
CA THR A 497 -16.98 -30.54 -8.56
C THR A 497 -17.06 -29.16 -7.91
N LEU A 498 -16.03 -28.44 -7.50
CA LEU A 498 -14.57 -28.53 -7.61
C LEU A 498 -14.00 -28.15 -6.23
N LYS A 499 -12.96 -28.85 -5.79
CA LYS A 499 -12.18 -28.54 -4.60
C LYS A 499 -10.92 -27.79 -4.98
#